data_AF-A0A8T6WJU6-F1
#
_entry.id   AF-A0A8T6WJU6-F1
#
_cell.length_a   1.000
_cell.length_b   1.000
_cell.length_c   1.000
_cell.angle_alpha   90.00
_cell.angle_beta   90.00
_cell.angle_gamma   90.00
#
_symmetry.space_group_name_H-M   'P 1'
#
loop_
_entity.id
_entity.type
_entity.pdbx_description
1 polymer ?
#
loop_
_entity_poly.entity_id
_entity_poly.type
_entity_poly.pdbx_seq_one_letter_code
_entity_poly.pdbx_strand_id
1 'polypeptide(L)' 'GEPVEATGDSLSVELGPGLLGSIYDGIQRPLPDLREMSGDFITRGLSVEGLNKEKKWEFI' A
#
# COMPACT_ATOMS: atom_id res chain seq x y z
N GLY A 1 -20.74 1.82 20.43
CA GLY A 1 -20.20 1.61 19.07
C GLY A 1 -18.81 2.18 19.03
N GLU A 2 -17.92 1.58 18.25
CA GLU A 2 -16.59 2.17 17.99
C GLU A 2 -16.74 3.43 17.11
N PRO A 3 -15.82 4.40 17.23
CA PRO A 3 -15.81 5.58 16.37
C PRO A 3 -15.59 5.19 14.90
N VAL A 4 -16.33 5.82 14.00
CA VAL A 4 -16.18 5.63 12.54
C VAL A 4 -15.90 6.99 11.92
N GLU A 5 -14.79 7.09 11.22
CA GLU A 5 -14.38 8.29 10.48
C GLU A 5 -14.39 7.98 8.98
N ALA A 6 -15.11 8.79 8.21
CA ALA A 6 -15.15 8.65 6.76
C ALA A 6 -13.96 9.37 6.11
N THR A 7 -13.33 8.74 5.13
CA THR A 7 -12.25 9.36 4.34
C THR A 7 -12.76 10.44 3.39
N GLY A 8 -14.04 10.39 3.01
CA GLY A 8 -14.66 11.34 2.06
C GLY A 8 -14.48 10.97 0.58
N ASP A 9 -13.60 10.00 0.30
CA ASP A 9 -13.27 9.54 -1.05
C ASP A 9 -13.72 8.10 -1.30
N SER A 10 -13.91 7.76 -2.57
CA SER A 10 -14.09 6.38 -3.01
C SER A 10 -12.83 5.54 -2.79
N LEU A 11 -13.01 4.23 -2.60
CA LEU A 11 -11.88 3.29 -2.65
C LEU A 11 -11.19 3.40 -4.02
N SER A 12 -9.90 3.69 -4.01
CA SER A 12 -9.09 3.97 -5.19
C SER A 12 -7.72 3.29 -5.11
N VAL A 13 -6.99 3.32 -6.22
CA VAL A 13 -5.64 2.77 -6.35
C VAL A 13 -4.69 3.82 -6.92
N GLU A 14 -3.44 3.78 -6.49
CA GLU A 14 -2.35 4.63 -6.98
C GLU A 14 -1.76 4.05 -8.26
N LEU A 15 -1.64 4.85 -9.33
CA LEU A 15 -1.10 4.40 -10.61
C LEU A 15 0.20 5.11 -10.92
N GLY A 16 1.28 4.35 -11.11
CA GLY A 16 2.57 4.94 -11.43
C GLY A 16 3.72 3.94 -11.60
N PRO A 17 4.93 4.46 -11.89
CA PRO A 17 6.14 3.66 -11.94
C PRO A 17 6.39 2.97 -10.59
N GLY A 18 6.62 1.65 -10.63
CA GLY A 18 6.76 0.83 -9.43
C GLY A 18 5.64 -0.18 -9.20
N LEU A 19 4.53 -0.08 -9.94
CA LEU A 19 3.50 -1.12 -9.95
C LEU A 19 4.02 -2.44 -10.53
N LEU A 20 4.71 -2.36 -11.67
CA LEU A 20 5.22 -3.55 -12.34
C LEU A 20 6.38 -4.16 -11.53
N GLY A 21 6.30 -5.46 -11.30
CA GLY A 21 7.28 -6.21 -10.49
C GLY A 21 7.00 -6.18 -8.99
N SER A 22 6.01 -5.42 -8.53
CA SER A 22 5.56 -5.40 -7.14
C SER A 22 4.39 -6.37 -6.92
N ILE A 23 4.25 -6.87 -5.68
CA ILE A 23 3.20 -7.81 -5.29
C ILE A 23 2.29 -7.14 -4.28
N TYR A 24 0.99 -7.12 -4.56
CA TYR A 24 -0.03 -6.40 -3.78
C TYR A 24 -1.14 -7.33 -3.29
N ASP A 25 -1.84 -6.89 -2.25
CA ASP A 25 -3.15 -7.45 -1.86
C ASP A 25 -4.32 -6.84 -2.66
N GLY A 26 -5.56 -7.21 -2.32
CA GLY A 26 -6.76 -6.78 -3.03
C GLY A 26 -7.14 -5.29 -2.88
N ILE A 27 -6.42 -4.53 -2.06
CA ILE A 27 -6.60 -3.09 -1.86
C ILE A 27 -5.29 -2.31 -2.05
N GLN A 28 -4.33 -2.91 -2.76
CA GLN A 28 -3.07 -2.29 -3.15
C GLN A 28 -2.07 -2.00 -2.02
N ARG A 29 -2.01 -2.84 -0.99
CA ARG A 29 -0.91 -2.80 -0.01
C ARG A 29 0.22 -3.72 -0.46
N PRO A 30 1.48 -3.25 -0.49
CA PRO A 30 2.62 -4.07 -0.90
C PRO A 30 2.87 -5.20 0.12
N LEU A 31 2.72 -6.45 -0.33
CA LEU A 31 2.91 -7.64 0.50
C LEU A 31 4.35 -7.82 1.02
N PRO A 32 5.41 -7.49 0.25
CA PRO A 32 6.79 -7.54 0.76
C PRO A 32 7.01 -6.63 1.96
N ASP A 33 6.52 -5.39 1.89
CA ASP A 33 6.70 -4.38 2.94
C ASP A 33 5.86 -4.74 4.17
N LEU A 34 4.63 -5.22 3.97
CA LEU A 34 3.81 -5.75 5.06
C LEU A 34 4.49 -6.92 5.78
N ARG A 35 5.13 -7.81 5.04
CA ARG A 35 5.88 -8.96 5.61
C ARG A 35 7.09 -8.48 6.40
N GLU A 36 7.80 -7.46 5.94
CA GLU A 36 8.93 -6.87 6.69
C GLU A 36 8.47 -6.28 8.04
N MET A 37 7.29 -5.66 8.07
CA MET A 37 6.74 -5.05 9.30
C MET A 37 6.10 -6.07 10.26
N SER A 38 5.53 -7.16 9.76
CA SER A 38 4.67 -8.07 10.55
C SER A 38 5.16 -9.52 10.65
N GLY A 39 6.20 -9.89 9.92
CA GLY A 39 6.68 -11.27 9.83
C GLY A 39 5.76 -12.14 8.96
N ASP A 40 5.54 -13.38 9.37
CA ASP A 40 4.80 -14.37 8.57
C ASP A 40 3.28 -14.11 8.51
N PHE A 41 2.74 -13.31 9.43
CA PHE A 41 1.30 -13.01 9.53
C PHE A 41 1.04 -11.51 9.50
N ILE A 42 0.15 -11.08 8.60
CA ILE A 42 -0.25 -9.67 8.49
C ILE A 42 -1.17 -9.31 9.66
N THR A 43 -0.68 -8.43 10.55
CA THR A 43 -1.47 -7.89 11.65
C THR A 43 -2.46 -6.84 11.17
N ARG A 44 -3.62 -6.74 11.86
CA ARG A 44 -4.65 -5.75 11.54
C ARG A 44 -4.15 -4.34 11.86
N GLY A 45 -4.57 -3.37 11.06
CA GLY A 45 -4.22 -1.96 11.24
C GLY A 45 -2.92 -1.52 10.55
N LEU A 46 -2.18 -2.44 9.91
CA LEU A 46 -1.03 -2.08 9.10
C LEU A 46 -1.45 -1.46 7.76
N SER A 47 -0.85 -0.31 7.47
CA SER A 47 -0.99 0.42 6.22
C SER A 47 0.40 0.82 5.73
N VAL A 48 0.64 0.63 4.44
CA VAL A 48 1.87 0.99 3.74
C VAL A 48 1.47 1.62 2.41
N GLU A 49 2.29 2.51 1.89
CA GLU A 49 2.00 3.21 0.64
C GLU A 49 2.02 2.25 -0.56
N GLY A 50 1.14 2.48 -1.55
CA GLY A 50 1.02 1.60 -2.71
C GLY A 50 2.22 1.68 -3.66
N LEU A 51 2.88 2.84 -3.72
CA LEU A 51 4.10 3.05 -4.49
C LEU A 51 5.22 3.58 -3.60
N ASN A 52 6.45 3.15 -3.90
CA ASN A 52 7.63 3.63 -3.19
C ASN A 52 7.94 5.09 -3.61
N LYS A 53 7.70 6.04 -2.70
CA LYS A 53 7.94 7.48 -2.90
C LYS A 53 9.42 7.90 -2.81
N GLU A 54 10.28 7.04 -2.28
CA GLU A 54 11.72 7.30 -2.18
C GLU A 54 12.45 6.95 -3.49
N LYS A 55 11.86 6.03 -4.28
CA LYS A 55 12.43 5.59 -5.54
C LYS A 55 12.39 6.71 -6.57
N LYS A 56 13.57 7.08 -7.07
CA LYS A 56 13.72 8.05 -8.16
C LYS A 56 13.57 7.34 -9.50
N TRP A 57 12.77 7.92 -10.37
CA TRP A 57 12.56 7.45 -11.74
C TRP A 57 13.14 8.47 -12.71
N GLU A 58 13.87 8.01 -13.71
CA GLU A 58 14.29 8.86 -14.81
C GLU A 58 13.07 9.18 -15.68
N PHE A 59 12.87 10.46 -15.97
CA PHE A 59 11.81 10.95 -16.84
C PHE A 59 12.47 11.61 -18.06
N ILE A 60 12.10 11.16 -19.26
CA ILE A 60 12.63 11.60 -20.55
C ILE A 60 11.59 12.47 -21.25
#